data_AF-A0A0S2FEZ6-F1
#
_entry.id   AF-A0A0S2FEZ6-F1
#
_cell.length_a   1.000
_cell.length_b   1.000
_cell.length_c   1.000
_cell.angle_alpha   90.00
_cell.angle_beta   90.00
_cell.angle_gamma   90.00
#
_symmetry.space_group_name_H-M   'P 1'
#
loop_
_entity.id
_entity.type
_entity.pdbx_description
1 polymer ?
#
loop_
_entity_poly.entity_id
_entity_poly.type
_entity_poly.pdbx_seq_one_letter_code
_entity_poly.pdbx_strand_id
1 'polypeptide(L)'
;MPFPIRALWLSSTALFLSIAMIACMASSTTPDSAPDANPQVNSEVNPSPRKAPAQVGEPVGGGPFAQFIVKYRDDSAPLKQQGVVQTRLNQTAQRLQGVAGKGGAPTLTWKHRMGINADVFSVSPALDRAGAQRLMQAFAADPDVQFIEPDNHIALDPIIRGPEVIEK
;
A
#
# COMPACT_ATOMS: atom_id res chain seq x y z
N MET A 1 39.58 36.15 -20.71
CA MET A 1 38.33 35.94 -21.46
C MET A 1 37.31 35.24 -20.55
N PRO A 2 36.02 35.59 -20.65
CA PRO A 2 34.95 35.49 -19.64
C PRO A 2 34.16 34.16 -19.74
N PHE A 3 33.23 33.71 -18.87
CA PHE A 3 32.69 33.99 -17.52
C PHE A 3 31.96 32.67 -17.08
N PRO A 4 31.76 32.40 -15.76
CA PRO A 4 30.97 31.26 -15.27
C PRO A 4 29.47 31.57 -15.15
N ILE A 5 28.59 30.63 -15.51
CA ILE A 5 27.14 30.77 -15.33
C ILE A 5 26.73 30.17 -13.98
N ARG A 6 26.36 31.04 -13.05
CA ARG A 6 25.54 30.74 -11.86
C ARG A 6 24.07 30.83 -12.25
N ALA A 7 23.26 29.84 -11.87
CA ALA A 7 21.81 29.97 -11.87
C ALA A 7 21.31 29.93 -10.42
N LEU A 8 20.90 31.11 -9.97
CA LEU A 8 20.27 31.44 -8.71
C LEU A 8 18.76 31.52 -8.99
N TRP A 9 17.92 30.72 -8.32
CA TRP A 9 16.47 30.94 -8.27
C TRP A 9 15.99 30.62 -6.84
N LEU A 10 15.94 31.63 -5.97
CA LEU A 10 14.78 32.47 -5.65
C LEU A 10 13.72 31.73 -4.81
N SER A 11 13.82 31.92 -3.51
CA SER A 11 12.81 31.61 -2.51
C SER A 11 11.52 32.39 -2.78
N SER A 12 10.36 31.75 -2.60
CA SER A 12 9.10 32.45 -2.37
C SER A 12 8.37 31.83 -1.19
N THR A 13 8.62 32.41 -0.02
CA THR A 13 7.77 32.36 1.15
C THR A 13 6.51 33.19 0.91
N ALA A 14 5.34 32.59 1.05
CA ALA A 14 4.08 33.32 1.21
C ALA A 14 3.54 33.03 2.61
N LEU A 15 3.73 34.02 3.48
CA LEU A 15 3.11 34.16 4.79
C LEU A 15 1.70 34.73 4.57
N PHE A 16 0.65 34.02 4.96
CA PHE A 16 -0.65 34.64 5.19
C PHE A 16 -1.14 34.30 6.60
N LEU A 17 -0.95 35.31 7.43
CA LEU A 17 -1.51 35.50 8.76
C LEU A 17 -2.91 36.11 8.59
N SER A 18 -3.94 35.51 9.18
CA SER A 18 -5.14 36.27 9.56
C SER A 18 -5.90 35.54 10.67
N ILE A 19 -6.04 36.29 11.77
CA ILE A 19 -6.71 35.99 13.03
C ILE A 19 -8.18 36.41 12.89
N ALA A 20 -9.11 35.61 13.42
CA ALA A 20 -10.40 36.11 13.91
C ALA A 20 -10.91 35.23 15.05
N MET A 21 -10.70 35.72 16.28
CA MET A 21 -11.42 35.29 17.49
C MET A 21 -12.81 35.91 17.46
N ILE A 22 -13.86 35.10 17.56
CA ILE A 22 -15.19 35.56 17.98
C ILE A 22 -15.69 34.60 19.05
N ALA A 23 -15.65 35.08 20.29
CA ALA A 23 -16.33 34.50 21.43
C ALA A 23 -17.60 35.32 21.67
N CYS A 24 -18.76 34.67 21.66
CA CYS A 24 -19.96 35.17 22.32
C CYS A 24 -20.46 34.07 23.27
N MET A 25 -20.35 34.36 24.56
CA MET A 25 -20.99 33.62 25.64
C MET A 25 -22.49 33.91 25.62
N ALA A 26 -23.32 32.89 25.71
CA ALA A 26 -24.71 33.01 26.12
C ALA A 26 -25.03 31.88 27.08
N SER A 27 -24.90 32.15 28.37
CA SER A 27 -25.40 31.31 29.45
C SER A 27 -26.84 31.70 29.71
N SER A 28 -27.78 30.78 29.50
CA SER A 28 -29.14 30.87 30.03
C SER A 28 -29.38 29.69 30.97
N THR A 29 -29.47 29.97 32.26
CA THR A 29 -29.91 29.06 33.31
C THR A 29 -31.43 29.14 33.45
N THR A 30 -32.15 28.01 33.40
CA THR A 30 -33.23 27.70 34.36
C THR A 30 -33.55 26.19 34.33
N PRO A 31 -33.77 25.53 35.49
CA PRO A 31 -34.07 24.10 35.57
C PRO A 31 -35.58 23.84 35.70
N ASP A 32 -36.09 22.76 35.09
CA ASP A 32 -37.19 21.97 35.66
C ASP A 32 -37.23 20.56 35.02
N SER A 33 -37.66 19.58 35.80
CA SER A 33 -37.53 18.13 35.55
C SER A 33 -38.73 17.56 34.78
N ALA A 34 -38.50 16.67 33.81
CA ALA A 34 -38.86 15.23 33.80
C ALA A 34 -39.37 14.81 32.37
N PRO A 35 -39.53 13.51 32.04
CA PRO A 35 -38.78 12.84 30.98
C PRO A 35 -39.64 12.52 29.74
N ASP A 36 -39.02 11.86 28.76
CA ASP A 36 -39.64 11.21 27.60
C ASP A 36 -40.11 12.12 26.45
N ALA A 37 -39.18 12.41 25.54
CA ALA A 37 -39.20 11.82 24.21
C ALA A 37 -37.97 12.35 23.47
N ASN A 38 -36.94 11.51 23.38
CA ASN A 38 -35.86 11.73 22.43
C ASN A 38 -36.36 11.17 21.08
N PRO A 39 -36.76 11.97 20.08
CA PRO A 39 -36.59 11.50 18.73
C PRO A 39 -35.08 11.52 18.52
N GLN A 40 -34.43 10.39 18.84
CA GLN A 40 -33.22 10.03 18.14
C GLN A 40 -33.64 10.02 16.68
N VAL A 41 -33.40 11.14 16.00
CA VAL A 41 -33.19 11.13 14.58
C VAL A 41 -31.94 10.30 14.44
N ASN A 42 -32.16 9.01 14.25
CA ASN A 42 -31.20 8.08 13.74
C ASN A 42 -30.88 8.63 12.36
N SER A 43 -29.98 9.62 12.30
CA SER A 43 -29.17 9.86 11.14
C SER A 43 -28.34 8.60 11.01
N GLU A 44 -28.97 7.54 10.52
CA GLU A 44 -28.34 6.41 9.90
C GLU A 44 -27.54 7.05 8.78
N VAL A 45 -26.31 7.43 9.12
CA VAL A 45 -25.26 7.72 8.18
C VAL A 45 -25.15 6.44 7.40
N ASN A 46 -25.94 6.35 6.33
CA ASN A 46 -25.90 5.27 5.37
C ASN A 46 -24.45 5.24 4.92
N PRO A 47 -23.63 4.29 5.42
CA PRO A 47 -22.23 4.30 5.06
C PRO A 47 -22.24 4.00 3.57
N SER A 48 -21.84 4.99 2.75
CA SER A 48 -21.53 4.78 1.34
C SER A 48 -20.89 3.41 1.21
N PRO A 49 -21.37 2.51 0.33
CA PRO A 49 -21.01 1.10 0.39
C PRO A 49 -19.49 0.96 0.41
N ARG A 50 -18.92 0.74 1.61
CA ARG A 50 -17.48 0.67 1.78
C ARG A 50 -17.04 -0.60 1.08
N LYS A 51 -16.18 -0.46 0.07
CA LYS A 51 -15.59 -1.61 -0.64
C LYS A 51 -15.08 -2.60 0.41
N ALA A 52 -15.42 -3.87 0.28
CA ALA A 52 -14.96 -4.91 1.20
C ALA A 52 -13.43 -4.86 1.32
N PRO A 53 -12.84 -5.13 2.48
CA PRO A 53 -11.38 -5.14 2.62
C PRO A 53 -10.75 -6.15 1.64
N ALA A 54 -9.49 -5.91 1.27
CA ALA A 54 -8.73 -6.87 0.47
C ALA A 54 -8.55 -8.19 1.24
N GLN A 55 -8.61 -9.31 0.53
CA GLN A 55 -8.27 -10.62 1.07
C GLN A 55 -6.74 -10.74 1.10
N VAL A 56 -6.16 -11.12 2.24
CA VAL A 56 -4.72 -11.24 2.43
C VAL A 56 -4.38 -12.69 2.72
N GLY A 57 -3.61 -13.32 1.82
CA GLY A 57 -3.10 -14.67 2.00
C GLY A 57 -2.04 -14.77 3.09
N GLU A 58 -1.79 -15.99 3.58
CA GLU A 58 -0.74 -16.24 4.57
C GLU A 58 0.61 -16.50 3.89
N PRO A 59 1.71 -15.84 4.33
CA PRO A 59 3.05 -16.23 3.93
C PRO A 59 3.48 -17.49 4.66
N VAL A 60 3.39 -18.64 3.99
CA VAL A 60 3.78 -19.95 4.52
C VAL A 60 5.31 -20.11 4.48
N GLY A 61 5.91 -20.70 5.52
CA GLY A 61 7.38 -20.83 5.68
C GLY A 61 8.10 -19.56 6.16
N GLY A 62 9.43 -19.61 6.29
CA GLY A 62 10.23 -18.46 6.75
C GLY A 62 10.55 -17.42 5.66
N GLY A 63 10.34 -17.77 4.39
CA GLY A 63 10.90 -17.10 3.22
C GLY A 63 12.07 -17.90 2.63
N PRO A 64 12.73 -17.38 1.58
CA PRO A 64 12.57 -16.03 1.02
C PRO A 64 11.30 -15.89 0.13
N PHE A 65 10.63 -14.74 0.21
CA PHE A 65 9.49 -14.37 -0.62
C PHE A 65 9.92 -13.36 -1.70
N ALA A 66 9.97 -13.79 -2.95
CA ALA A 66 10.48 -12.97 -4.06
C ALA A 66 9.39 -12.54 -5.06
N GLN A 67 8.19 -13.13 -5.00
CA GLN A 67 7.09 -12.86 -5.93
C GLN A 67 5.75 -12.89 -5.19
N PHE A 68 4.81 -12.11 -5.71
CA PHE A 68 3.48 -11.96 -5.14
C PHE A 68 2.46 -11.81 -6.27
N ILE A 69 1.26 -12.33 -6.00
CA ILE A 69 0.10 -12.25 -6.86
C ILE A 69 -0.85 -11.21 -6.27
N VAL A 70 -1.25 -10.21 -7.06
CA VAL A 70 -2.26 -9.22 -6.69
C VAL A 70 -3.36 -9.20 -7.71
N LYS A 71 -4.60 -9.33 -7.26
CA LYS A 71 -5.77 -9.02 -8.09
C LYS A 71 -6.34 -7.68 -7.70
N TYR A 72 -6.43 -6.80 -8.68
CA TYR A 72 -7.23 -5.59 -8.57
C TYR A 72 -8.70 -5.89 -8.89
N ARG A 73 -9.59 -5.07 -8.36
CA ARG A 73 -11.03 -5.16 -8.60
C ARG A 73 -11.36 -4.82 -10.05
N ASP A 74 -12.44 -5.41 -10.55
CA ASP A 74 -12.82 -5.37 -11.98
C ASP A 74 -13.03 -3.96 -12.53
N ASP A 75 -13.46 -3.03 -11.68
CA ASP A 75 -13.74 -1.64 -12.03
C ASP A 75 -12.50 -0.72 -11.96
N SER A 76 -11.38 -1.20 -11.43
CA SER A 76 -10.21 -0.38 -11.11
C SER A 76 -9.37 0.03 -12.31
N ALA A 77 -8.64 1.14 -12.17
CA ALA A 77 -7.74 1.65 -13.21
C ALA A 77 -6.57 0.68 -13.55
N PRO A 78 -5.89 0.05 -12.58
CA PRO A 78 -4.80 -0.89 -12.87
C PRO A 78 -5.24 -2.07 -13.72
N LEU A 79 -6.50 -2.51 -13.60
CA LEU A 79 -7.02 -3.58 -14.45
C LEU A 79 -7.26 -3.11 -15.90
N LYS A 80 -7.74 -1.89 -16.09
CA LYS A 80 -8.07 -1.35 -17.42
C LYS A 80 -6.86 -0.79 -18.18
N GLN A 81 -5.83 -0.36 -17.47
CA GLN A 81 -4.69 0.38 -18.04
C GLN A 81 -3.36 -0.16 -17.48
N GLN A 82 -2.65 -0.97 -18.26
CA GLN A 82 -1.38 -1.57 -17.83
C GLN A 82 -0.33 -0.53 -17.41
N GLY A 83 -0.28 0.65 -18.05
CA GLY A 83 0.64 1.74 -17.69
C GLY A 83 0.43 2.28 -16.27
N VAL A 84 -0.73 2.05 -15.65
CA VAL A 84 -1.04 2.47 -14.28
C VAL A 84 -0.46 1.50 -13.25
N VAL A 85 -0.22 0.23 -13.62
CA VAL A 85 0.25 -0.82 -12.70
C VAL A 85 1.60 -0.46 -12.09
N GLN A 86 2.59 -0.07 -12.90
CA GLN A 86 3.91 0.28 -12.38
C GLN A 86 3.86 1.54 -11.48
N THR A 87 3.04 2.53 -11.83
CA THR A 87 2.82 3.70 -10.98
C THR A 87 2.25 3.31 -9.62
N ARG A 88 1.27 2.39 -9.59
CA ARG A 88 0.73 1.84 -8.34
C ARG A 88 1.78 1.08 -7.54
N LEU A 89 2.59 0.24 -8.19
CA LEU A 89 3.70 -0.46 -7.53
C LEU A 89 4.66 0.51 -6.86
N ASN A 90 5.03 1.60 -7.55
CA ASN A 90 5.92 2.62 -7.00
C ASN A 90 5.29 3.32 -5.77
N GLN A 91 3.99 3.64 -5.82
CA GLN A 91 3.27 4.21 -4.67
C GLN A 91 3.25 3.26 -3.48
N THR A 92 3.02 1.96 -3.71
CA THR A 92 3.07 0.96 -2.65
C THR A 92 4.49 0.81 -2.08
N ALA A 93 5.52 0.76 -2.92
CA ALA A 93 6.92 0.71 -2.49
C ALA A 93 7.30 1.90 -1.59
N GLN A 94 6.78 3.10 -1.89
CA GLN A 94 6.98 4.29 -1.05
C GLN A 94 6.36 4.14 0.35
N ARG A 95 5.26 3.41 0.50
CA ARG A 95 4.65 3.11 1.82
C ARG A 95 5.45 2.07 2.62
N LEU A 96 6.40 1.40 1.96
CA LEU A 96 7.24 0.34 2.54
C LEU A 96 8.63 0.82 2.93
N GLN A 97 8.87 2.13 2.97
CA GLN A 97 10.10 2.68 3.51
C GLN A 97 10.30 2.18 4.96
N GLY A 98 11.39 1.44 5.19
CA GLY A 98 11.70 0.82 6.48
C GLY A 98 11.24 -0.64 6.66
N VAL A 99 10.64 -1.26 5.63
CA VAL A 99 10.14 -2.65 5.70
C VAL A 99 11.22 -3.69 5.39
N ALA A 100 12.20 -3.37 4.54
CA ALA A 100 13.30 -4.27 4.18
C ALA A 100 14.49 -4.16 5.14
N GLY A 101 14.34 -4.61 6.39
CA GLY A 101 15.46 -4.73 7.34
C GLY A 101 16.40 -3.51 7.38
N LYS A 102 17.72 -3.75 7.48
CA LYS A 102 18.77 -2.71 7.52
C LYS A 102 19.02 -2.00 6.17
N GLY A 103 18.22 -2.22 5.12
CA GLY A 103 18.52 -1.75 3.77
C GLY A 103 17.30 -1.29 2.98
N GLY A 104 17.05 0.02 2.96
CA GLY A 104 16.22 0.71 1.97
C GLY A 104 14.76 0.25 1.83
N ALA A 105 14.06 0.81 0.83
CA ALA A 105 12.77 0.31 0.40
C ALA A 105 13.00 -0.81 -0.65
N PRO A 106 12.22 -1.89 -0.64
CA PRO A 106 12.35 -2.94 -1.64
C PRO A 106 11.93 -2.43 -3.03
N THR A 107 12.60 -2.92 -4.07
CA THR A 107 12.21 -2.65 -5.46
C THR A 107 11.08 -3.59 -5.87
N LEU A 108 9.99 -3.05 -6.39
CA LEU A 108 8.85 -3.80 -6.93
C LEU A 108 8.81 -3.69 -8.46
N THR A 109 8.65 -4.82 -9.15
CA THR A 109 8.64 -4.86 -10.62
C THR A 109 7.49 -5.73 -11.12
N TRP A 110 6.62 -5.18 -11.97
CA TRP A 110 5.56 -5.96 -12.61
C TRP A 110 6.16 -6.98 -13.58
N LYS A 111 5.63 -8.21 -13.56
CA LYS A 111 6.11 -9.31 -14.41
C LYS A 111 5.14 -9.56 -15.55
N HIS A 112 3.90 -9.89 -15.22
CA HIS A 112 2.86 -10.18 -16.20
C HIS A 112 1.48 -10.19 -15.53
N ARG A 113 0.44 -10.32 -16.36
CA ARG A 113 -0.93 -10.59 -15.94
C ARG A 113 -1.33 -12.03 -16.26
N MET A 114 -1.93 -12.72 -15.29
CA MET A 114 -2.49 -14.06 -15.45
C MET A 114 -3.88 -14.01 -16.09
N GLY A 115 -4.33 -15.14 -16.65
CA GLY A 115 -5.66 -15.28 -17.27
C GLY A 115 -6.85 -15.05 -16.31
N ILE A 116 -6.59 -15.00 -15.00
CA ILE A 116 -7.58 -14.70 -13.95
C ILE A 116 -7.64 -13.21 -13.56
N ASN A 117 -7.05 -12.33 -14.37
CA ASN A 117 -6.98 -10.88 -14.12
C ASN A 117 -6.21 -10.49 -12.85
N ALA A 118 -5.26 -11.34 -12.42
CA ALA A 118 -4.31 -11.02 -11.37
C ALA A 118 -2.93 -10.73 -11.96
N ASP A 119 -2.23 -9.78 -11.36
CA ASP A 119 -0.89 -9.35 -11.73
C ASP A 119 0.15 -10.03 -10.84
N VAL A 120 1.23 -10.53 -11.45
CA VAL A 120 2.40 -11.04 -10.73
C VAL A 120 3.46 -9.94 -10.73
N PHE A 121 4.04 -9.68 -9.56
CA PHE A 121 5.21 -8.80 -9.44
C PHE A 121 6.32 -9.46 -8.63
N SER A 122 7.56 -9.09 -8.93
CA SER A 122 8.73 -9.50 -8.17
C SER A 122 9.17 -8.42 -7.20
N VAL A 123 9.81 -8.84 -6.11
CA VAL A 123 10.43 -7.97 -5.11
C VAL A 123 11.94 -8.26 -5.00
N SER A 124 12.75 -7.20 -4.91
CA SER A 124 14.20 -7.31 -4.71
C SER A 124 14.71 -6.27 -3.69
N PRO A 125 15.47 -6.68 -2.65
CA PRO A 125 15.80 -8.07 -2.31
C PRO A 125 14.55 -8.86 -1.89
N ALA A 126 14.65 -10.20 -1.93
CA ALA A 126 13.57 -11.06 -1.44
C ALA A 126 13.30 -10.81 0.05
N LEU A 127 12.05 -10.93 0.45
CA LEU A 127 11.59 -10.60 1.80
C LEU A 127 11.60 -11.83 2.70
N ASP A 128 11.82 -11.62 4.00
CA ASP A 128 11.48 -12.60 5.02
C ASP A 128 9.96 -12.58 5.29
N ARG A 129 9.48 -13.47 6.17
CA ARG A 129 8.04 -13.52 6.54
C ARG A 129 7.52 -12.18 7.03
N ALA A 130 8.27 -11.46 7.87
CA ALA A 130 7.82 -10.19 8.44
C ALA A 130 7.72 -9.09 7.37
N GLY A 131 8.69 -9.02 6.46
CA GLY A 131 8.68 -8.14 5.31
C GLY A 131 7.53 -8.45 4.36
N ALA A 132 7.29 -9.73 4.08
CA ALA A 132 6.16 -10.18 3.26
C ALA A 132 4.81 -9.75 3.85
N GLN A 133 4.60 -9.94 5.17
CA GLN A 133 3.38 -9.50 5.85
C GLN A 133 3.16 -7.98 5.71
N ARG A 134 4.22 -7.18 5.89
CA ARG A 134 4.15 -5.72 5.74
C ARG A 134 3.87 -5.28 4.31
N LEU A 135 4.53 -5.90 3.33
CA LEU A 135 4.25 -5.70 1.90
C LEU A 135 2.77 -5.97 1.61
N MET A 136 2.25 -7.10 2.07
CA MET A 136 0.86 -7.48 1.85
C MET A 136 -0.14 -6.52 2.50
N GLN A 137 0.14 -6.06 3.73
CA GLN A 137 -0.66 -5.04 4.40
C GLN A 137 -0.66 -3.70 3.64
N ALA A 138 0.47 -3.30 3.05
CA ALA A 138 0.54 -2.05 2.28
C ALA A 138 -0.29 -2.11 0.98
N PHE A 139 -0.38 -3.27 0.34
CA PHE A 139 -1.31 -3.49 -0.77
C PHE A 139 -2.76 -3.57 -0.29
N ALA A 140 -3.03 -4.23 0.83
CA ALA A 140 -4.38 -4.34 1.38
C ALA A 140 -4.99 -2.98 1.79
N ALA A 141 -4.14 -1.97 2.03
CA ALA A 141 -4.57 -0.59 2.26
C ALA A 141 -5.05 0.14 0.99
N ASP A 142 -4.77 -0.39 -0.22
CA ASP A 142 -5.30 0.14 -1.47
C ASP A 142 -6.73 -0.40 -1.69
N PRO A 143 -7.77 0.47 -1.75
CA PRO A 143 -9.15 0.02 -1.93
C PRO A 143 -9.40 -0.68 -3.27
N ASP A 144 -8.56 -0.47 -4.28
CA ASP A 144 -8.67 -1.13 -5.57
C ASP A 144 -8.18 -2.59 -5.54
N VAL A 145 -7.48 -3.02 -4.48
CA VAL A 145 -7.02 -4.40 -4.34
C VAL A 145 -8.15 -5.30 -3.86
N GLN A 146 -8.37 -6.42 -4.56
CA GLN A 146 -9.31 -7.47 -4.21
C GLN A 146 -8.63 -8.54 -3.34
N PHE A 147 -7.47 -9.05 -3.78
CA PHE A 147 -6.67 -9.99 -3.00
C PHE A 147 -5.16 -9.81 -3.25
N ILE A 148 -4.36 -10.21 -2.27
CA ILE A 148 -2.92 -10.37 -2.38
C ILE A 148 -2.45 -11.63 -1.66
N GLU A 149 -1.50 -12.35 -2.26
CA GLU A 149 -0.80 -13.46 -1.64
C GLU A 149 0.63 -13.60 -2.19
N PRO A 150 1.53 -14.29 -1.47
CA PRO A 150 2.84 -14.64 -2.02
C PRO A 150 2.69 -15.70 -3.12
N ASP A 151 3.51 -15.57 -4.16
CA ASP A 151 3.60 -16.58 -5.19
C ASP A 151 4.52 -17.71 -4.70
N ASN A 152 3.91 -18.71 -4.07
CA ASN A 152 4.62 -19.85 -3.47
C ASN A 152 5.07 -20.82 -4.56
N HIS A 153 6.01 -20.40 -5.41
CA HIS A 153 6.79 -21.36 -6.17
C HIS A 153 7.72 -22.07 -5.18
N ILE A 154 7.51 -23.36 -4.99
CA ILE A 154 8.56 -24.22 -4.46
C ILE A 154 9.69 -24.13 -5.49
N ALA A 155 10.77 -23.43 -5.15
CA ALA A 155 12.02 -23.58 -5.88
C ALA A 155 12.45 -25.03 -5.66
N LEU A 156 12.08 -25.92 -6.58
CA LEU A 156 12.79 -27.18 -6.72
C LEU A 156 14.21 -26.76 -7.10
N ASP A 157 15.14 -26.87 -6.16
CA ASP A 157 16.56 -26.75 -6.48
C ASP A 157 16.83 -27.65 -7.71
N PRO A 158 17.58 -27.19 -8.72
CA PRO A 158 17.97 -28.05 -9.82
C PRO A 158 18.70 -29.27 -9.25
N ILE A 159 18.10 -30.45 -9.32
CA ILE A 159 18.78 -31.71 -8.99
C ILE A 159 19.77 -31.98 -10.13
N ILE A 160 20.88 -31.25 -10.15
CA ILE A 160 22.04 -31.60 -10.96
C ILE A 160 22.89 -32.53 -10.10
N ARG A 161 22.51 -33.82 -10.03
CA ARG A 161 23.46 -34.86 -9.65
C ARG A 161 24.39 -35.04 -10.84
N GLY A 162 25.53 -34.36 -10.84
CA GLY A 162 26.64 -34.78 -11.68
C GLY A 162 27.04 -36.21 -11.29
N PRO A 163 27.53 -37.04 -12.24
CA PRO A 163 28.05 -38.35 -11.88
C PRO A 163 29.20 -38.17 -10.90
N GLU A 164 29.13 -38.88 -9.77
CA GLU A 164 30.23 -38.98 -8.81
C GLU A 164 31.44 -39.53 -9.57
N VAL A 165 32.51 -38.73 -9.66
CA VAL A 165 33.76 -39.19 -10.26
C VAL A 165 34.35 -40.20 -9.29
N ILE A 166 34.21 -41.48 -9.61
CA ILE A 166 34.91 -42.55 -8.91
C ILE A 166 36.38 -42.44 -9.32
N GLU A 167 37.21 -41.84 -8.46
CA GLU A 167 38.65 -41.98 -8.61
C GLU A 167 39.04 -43.44 -8.39
N LYS A 168 39.82 -43.99 -9.34
CA LYS A 168 40.26 -45.38 -9.37
C LYS A 168 41.71 -45.48 -8.91
#